data_AF-A0A1B7N612-F1
#
_entry.id   AF-A0A1B7N612-F1
#
_cell.length_a   1.000
_cell.length_b   1.000
_cell.length_c   1.000
_cell.angle_alpha   90.00
_cell.angle_beta   90.00
_cell.angle_gamma   90.00
#
_symmetry.space_group_name_H-M   'P 1'
#
loop_
_entity.id
_entity.type
_entity.pdbx_description
1 polymer ?
#
loop_
_entity_poly.entity_id
_entity_poly.type
_entity_poly.pdbx_seq_one_letter_code
_entity_poly.pdbx_strand_id
1 'polypeptide(L)'
;MNTSPTHKRKGGFLSQVFTLRRRNKNMHLTPYVQDPAADATPPTPPPKDYNRAFTRRPFLGDEYINEKPLLFDLELSVTAQQVLPHPPAQPIPFLRQIPPRVPVKTHSPPTTPLTPEERARRRLAAQRKTQLEKEAMLREEHERQERRKREKEDQERREREEEEKRKAALQEELRAAALRKARMEREEREIEERQLHEIRERKQLEKERRLQHTKEVERWRAEQLQRAESQCSEKVEERRRSAEGRRVRIARLNEEVFSSKADKMVGWVSVQAPDMLAWKRRYYKFEMGHAESKMLLYGNPREVVKPLDVLPLDGRIDSLAEWYEGFEELEAIPHSFAVRFVDGVEWRMYADSAEEKDRLLVLLSEAAGIIL
;
A
#
# COMPACT_ATOMS: atom_id res chain seq x y z
N MET A 1 -21.47 -28.85 55.79
CA MET A 1 -20.08 -29.10 55.35
C MET A 1 -20.07 -29.01 53.83
N ASN A 2 -20.01 -27.82 53.23
CA ASN A 2 -18.86 -26.92 53.03
C ASN A 2 -17.69 -27.65 52.35
N THR A 3 -17.07 -27.23 51.26
CA THR A 3 -17.18 -26.09 50.32
C THR A 3 -16.16 -26.40 49.20
N SER A 4 -16.35 -25.80 48.03
CA SER A 4 -15.55 -25.92 46.80
C SER A 4 -14.12 -25.29 46.89
N PRO A 5 -13.39 -25.03 45.78
CA PRO A 5 -12.06 -25.60 45.49
C PRO A 5 -10.93 -24.54 45.48
N THR A 6 -9.66 -24.94 45.30
CA THR A 6 -8.59 -23.98 44.97
C THR A 6 -7.57 -24.51 43.96
N HIS A 7 -7.01 -23.54 43.25
CA HIS A 7 -6.33 -23.57 41.96
C HIS A 7 -4.96 -22.90 42.16
N LYS A 8 -3.84 -23.53 41.77
CA LYS A 8 -2.49 -22.90 41.56
C LYS A 8 -1.72 -23.85 40.62
N ARG A 9 -1.33 -23.60 39.36
CA ARG A 9 -0.62 -22.50 38.66
C ARG A 9 0.79 -22.20 39.21
N LYS A 10 1.84 -22.70 38.52
CA LYS A 10 2.93 -21.95 37.82
C LYS A 10 4.32 -22.61 37.89
N GLY A 11 5.08 -22.41 36.80
CA GLY A 11 6.56 -22.54 36.69
C GLY A 11 6.96 -23.82 35.95
N GLY A 12 7.60 -23.83 34.77
CA GLY A 12 8.58 -22.89 34.22
C GLY A 12 9.91 -23.63 34.09
N PHE A 13 10.01 -24.58 33.14
CA PHE A 13 11.24 -25.33 32.88
C PHE A 13 12.02 -24.66 31.74
N LEU A 14 12.88 -23.73 32.13
CA LEU A 14 14.06 -23.30 31.38
C LEU A 14 15.29 -23.79 32.17
N SER A 15 15.88 -24.90 31.73
CA SER A 15 17.25 -25.29 32.08
C SER A 15 17.86 -25.95 30.84
N GLN A 16 18.77 -25.22 30.18
CA GLN A 16 20.20 -25.53 30.20
C GLN A 16 20.55 -26.91 29.62
N VAL A 17 20.87 -26.93 28.33
CA VAL A 17 21.86 -27.86 27.78
C VAL A 17 22.81 -27.06 26.89
N PHE A 18 23.73 -26.34 27.54
CA PHE A 18 25.02 -25.99 26.95
C PHE A 18 26.05 -26.82 27.69
N THR A 19 26.72 -27.74 26.99
CA THR A 19 28.15 -28.03 27.19
C THR A 19 28.65 -28.98 26.09
N LEU A 20 29.70 -28.50 25.42
CA LEU A 20 30.90 -29.25 25.03
C LEU A 20 30.78 -30.30 23.91
N ARG A 21 31.13 -29.88 22.68
CA ARG A 21 32.07 -30.69 21.89
C ARG A 21 33.10 -29.81 21.18
N ARG A 22 34.32 -29.90 21.71
CA ARG A 22 35.60 -29.42 21.17
C ARG A 22 35.74 -29.83 19.70
N ARG A 23 36.03 -28.88 18.80
CA ARG A 23 37.38 -28.50 18.33
C ARG A 23 38.07 -29.62 17.54
N ASN A 24 37.93 -29.58 16.22
CA ASN A 24 38.98 -30.00 15.30
C ASN A 24 39.26 -28.84 14.34
N LYS A 25 40.45 -28.26 14.52
CA LYS A 25 41.09 -27.32 13.60
C LYS A 25 41.79 -28.18 12.56
N ASN A 26 41.40 -28.05 11.30
CA ASN A 26 42.31 -28.17 10.17
C ASN A 26 41.78 -27.21 9.10
N MET A 27 42.36 -26.01 9.12
CA MET A 27 42.15 -25.01 8.09
C MET A 27 42.91 -25.45 6.85
N HIS A 28 42.18 -25.83 5.81
CA HIS A 28 42.68 -25.65 4.45
C HIS A 28 42.17 -24.28 4.00
N LEU A 29 43.10 -23.36 3.77
CA LEU A 29 42.83 -22.10 3.11
C LEU A 29 42.37 -22.41 1.68
N THR A 30 41.11 -22.11 1.38
CA THR A 30 40.67 -21.88 0.00
C THR A 30 41.05 -20.46 -0.39
N PRO A 31 41.68 -20.23 -1.56
CA PRO A 31 41.92 -18.88 -2.02
C PRO A 31 40.57 -18.22 -2.30
N TYR A 32 40.36 -17.10 -1.62
CA TYR A 32 39.25 -16.18 -1.81
C TYR A 32 39.37 -15.59 -3.22
N VAL A 33 38.58 -16.11 -4.16
CA VAL A 33 38.35 -15.45 -5.45
C VAL A 33 37.59 -14.16 -5.14
N GLN A 34 38.28 -13.03 -5.25
CA GLN A 34 37.64 -11.71 -5.24
C GLN A 34 36.77 -11.61 -6.50
N ASP A 35 35.46 -11.76 -6.33
CA ASP A 35 34.48 -11.25 -7.28
C ASP A 35 34.49 -9.71 -7.18
N PRO A 36 34.96 -8.96 -8.20
CA PRO A 36 34.90 -7.49 -8.18
C PRO A 36 33.48 -6.92 -8.32
N ALA A 37 32.45 -7.78 -8.33
CA ALA A 37 31.04 -7.41 -8.44
C ALA A 37 30.26 -7.50 -7.12
N ALA A 38 30.85 -8.02 -6.03
CA ALA A 38 30.15 -8.25 -4.76
C ALA A 38 30.29 -7.10 -3.73
N ASP A 39 31.15 -6.11 -3.98
CA ASP A 39 31.35 -4.92 -3.12
C ASP A 39 30.56 -3.68 -3.57
N ALA A 40 29.62 -3.85 -4.50
CA ALA A 40 28.65 -2.80 -4.79
C ALA A 40 27.68 -2.69 -3.61
N THR A 41 27.95 -1.75 -2.69
CA THR A 41 26.98 -1.28 -1.71
C THR A 41 25.62 -1.09 -2.38
N PRO A 42 24.52 -1.60 -1.79
CA PRO A 42 23.20 -1.40 -2.38
C PRO A 42 22.97 0.10 -2.60
N PRO A 43 22.40 0.51 -3.74
CA PRO A 43 22.19 1.93 -4.02
C PRO A 43 21.40 2.54 -2.87
N THR A 44 21.96 3.60 -2.28
CA THR A 44 21.28 4.36 -1.24
C THR A 44 19.89 4.75 -1.74
N PRO A 45 18.83 4.57 -0.94
CA PRO A 45 17.50 5.01 -1.32
C PRO A 45 17.54 6.50 -1.65
N PRO A 46 16.77 6.96 -2.66
CA PRO A 46 16.78 8.36 -3.06
C PRO A 46 16.49 9.25 -1.84
N PRO A 47 17.16 10.41 -1.72
CA PRO A 47 16.93 11.33 -0.62
C PRO A 47 15.44 11.71 -0.61
N LYS A 48 14.88 11.72 0.60
CA LYS A 48 13.49 12.10 0.84
C LYS A 48 13.38 13.60 0.56
N ASP A 49 13.06 13.93 -0.69
CA ASP A 49 12.93 15.31 -1.13
C ASP A 49 11.85 16.02 -0.32
N TYR A 50 12.33 17.01 0.42
CA TYR A 50 11.55 18.06 1.03
C TYR A 50 10.70 18.75 -0.04
N ASN A 51 9.44 18.99 0.32
CA ASN A 51 8.46 19.84 -0.36
C ASN A 51 9.09 20.91 -1.27
N ARG A 52 9.20 20.59 -2.56
CA ARG A 52 9.49 21.59 -3.58
C ARG A 52 8.18 22.25 -3.95
N ALA A 53 7.99 23.45 -3.41
CA ALA A 53 6.90 24.34 -3.77
C ALA A 53 6.82 24.50 -5.29
N PHE A 54 5.66 24.15 -5.85
CA PHE A 54 5.31 24.37 -7.24
C PHE A 54 5.23 25.87 -7.54
N THR A 55 6.28 26.44 -8.14
CA THR A 55 6.15 27.69 -8.89
C THR A 55 5.55 27.36 -10.25
N ARG A 56 4.24 27.60 -10.38
CA ARG A 56 3.55 27.65 -11.67
C ARG A 56 4.07 28.83 -12.49
N ARG A 57 4.36 28.59 -13.77
CA ARG A 57 4.20 29.59 -14.84
C ARG A 57 3.36 28.99 -15.97
N PRO A 58 2.62 29.83 -16.72
CA PRO A 58 1.38 29.45 -17.36
C PRO A 58 1.63 28.90 -18.75
N PHE A 59 0.85 27.89 -19.13
CA PHE A 59 0.69 27.50 -20.52
C PHE A 59 -0.74 27.86 -20.93
N LEU A 60 -0.84 28.71 -21.96
CA LEU A 60 -2.06 29.02 -22.69
C LEU A 60 -2.52 27.78 -23.46
N GLY A 61 -3.83 27.57 -23.49
CA GLY A 61 -4.47 26.55 -24.30
C GLY A 61 -5.87 26.28 -23.78
N ASP A 62 -6.81 27.03 -24.31
CA ASP A 62 -8.25 26.86 -24.15
C ASP A 62 -8.66 25.39 -24.27
N GLU A 63 -9.45 24.89 -23.34
CA GLU A 63 -10.90 24.77 -23.56
C GLU A 63 -11.58 24.31 -22.27
N TYR A 64 -12.55 25.14 -21.88
CA TYR A 64 -13.62 24.89 -20.94
C TYR A 64 -14.27 23.51 -21.16
N ILE A 65 -14.35 22.71 -20.10
CA ILE A 65 -15.62 22.11 -19.62
C ILE A 65 -15.43 21.85 -18.12
N ASN A 66 -16.33 22.47 -17.37
CA ASN A 66 -16.26 22.76 -15.96
C ASN A 66 -17.37 21.98 -15.28
N GLU A 67 -17.13 20.80 -14.71
CA GLU A 67 -18.07 20.16 -13.76
C GLU A 67 -17.35 19.27 -12.73
N LYS A 68 -17.05 19.85 -11.57
CA LYS A 68 -16.91 19.19 -10.25
C LYS A 68 -17.18 20.26 -9.17
N PRO A 69 -17.47 19.89 -7.90
CA PRO A 69 -18.57 19.07 -7.43
C PRO A 69 -19.31 19.78 -6.28
N LEU A 70 -20.61 19.52 -6.10
CA LEU A 70 -21.30 19.92 -4.86
C LEU A 70 -21.03 18.85 -3.79
N LEU A 71 -20.06 19.09 -2.92
CA LEU A 71 -19.99 18.43 -1.63
C LEU A 71 -19.62 19.42 -0.54
N PHE A 72 -20.58 19.54 0.37
CA PHE A 72 -20.53 20.02 1.73
C PHE A 72 -19.16 19.84 2.39
N ASP A 73 -18.68 20.90 3.02
CA ASP A 73 -17.95 20.70 4.27
C ASP A 73 -18.44 21.69 5.33
N LEU A 74 -18.75 21.08 6.46
CA LEU A 74 -19.44 21.61 7.62
C LEU A 74 -18.37 21.77 8.70
N GLU A 75 -17.76 22.94 8.83
CA GLU A 75 -16.95 23.25 10.01
C GLU A 75 -17.65 24.26 10.92
N LEU A 76 -18.15 23.69 12.02
CA LEU A 76 -18.37 24.36 13.30
C LEU A 76 -17.11 25.16 13.68
N SER A 77 -17.23 26.47 13.78
CA SER A 77 -16.42 27.24 14.73
C SER A 77 -17.30 28.17 15.54
N VAL A 78 -17.04 28.08 16.84
CA VAL A 78 -17.78 28.61 17.96
C VAL A 78 -17.34 30.06 18.22
N THR A 79 -18.31 30.89 18.64
CA THR A 79 -18.17 32.21 19.27
C THR A 79 -17.49 33.34 18.49
N ALA A 80 -18.27 34.33 18.06
CA ALA A 80 -17.97 35.74 18.31
C ALA A 80 -19.19 36.64 18.03
N GLN A 81 -19.62 37.31 19.11
CA GLN A 81 -20.11 38.69 19.14
C GLN A 81 -21.35 39.10 18.31
N GLN A 82 -22.43 39.26 19.07
CA GLN A 82 -23.60 40.07 18.77
C GLN A 82 -23.23 41.45 18.19
N VAL A 83 -23.83 41.78 17.05
CA VAL A 83 -24.17 43.18 16.70
C VAL A 83 -25.62 43.19 16.23
N LEU A 84 -26.48 43.76 17.06
CA LEU A 84 -27.89 44.07 16.78
C LEU A 84 -28.00 45.07 15.62
N PRO A 85 -28.86 44.83 14.61
CA PRO A 85 -29.32 45.90 13.75
C PRO A 85 -30.43 46.68 14.45
N HIS A 86 -30.26 48.00 14.57
CA HIS A 86 -31.28 48.93 15.03
C HIS A 86 -32.54 48.86 14.14
N PRO A 87 -33.76 48.90 14.70
CA PRO A 87 -34.95 49.23 13.92
C PRO A 87 -35.03 50.75 13.69
N PRO A 88 -35.52 51.21 12.51
CA PRO A 88 -35.77 52.63 12.29
C PRO A 88 -36.95 53.13 13.13
N ALA A 89 -36.78 54.35 13.65
CA ALA A 89 -37.73 55.06 14.50
C ALA A 89 -39.14 55.15 13.89
N GLN A 90 -40.15 54.73 14.65
CA GLN A 90 -41.54 55.11 14.40
C GLN A 90 -41.85 56.43 15.12
N PRO A 91 -42.52 57.40 14.46
CA PRO A 91 -42.93 58.65 15.09
C PRO A 91 -44.11 58.44 16.04
N ILE A 92 -43.99 59.04 17.23
CA ILE A 92 -44.99 59.11 18.30
C ILE A 92 -46.24 59.86 17.77
N PRO A 93 -47.47 59.35 17.94
CA PRO A 93 -48.67 60.06 17.53
C PRO A 93 -48.96 61.26 18.44
N PHE A 94 -49.19 62.39 17.77
CA PHE A 94 -49.67 63.68 18.22
C PHE A 94 -50.58 63.66 19.47
N LEU A 95 -50.16 64.41 20.50
CA LEU A 95 -51.02 64.90 21.58
C LEU A 95 -52.14 65.77 20.98
N ARG A 96 -53.35 65.23 20.93
CA ARG A 96 -54.57 65.99 20.62
C ARG A 96 -54.81 67.04 21.70
N GLN A 97 -54.79 68.29 21.26
CA GLN A 97 -55.09 69.49 22.02
C GLN A 97 -56.50 69.41 22.63
N ILE A 98 -56.59 69.62 23.94
CA ILE A 98 -57.84 69.85 24.66
C ILE A 98 -58.24 71.32 24.44
N PRO A 99 -59.44 71.64 23.92
CA PRO A 99 -59.85 73.02 23.70
C PRO A 99 -60.11 73.76 25.03
N PRO A 100 -59.86 75.08 25.09
CA PRO A 100 -59.97 75.87 26.31
C PRO A 100 -61.43 76.04 26.78
N ARG A 101 -61.64 75.82 28.08
CA ARG A 101 -62.91 76.08 28.79
C ARG A 101 -63.30 77.55 28.68
N VAL A 102 -64.39 77.82 27.97
CA VAL A 102 -65.11 79.10 28.02
C VAL A 102 -65.85 79.17 29.37
N PRO A 103 -65.62 80.18 30.23
CA PRO A 103 -66.43 80.37 31.41
C PRO A 103 -67.80 80.92 30.99
N VAL A 104 -68.78 80.02 30.87
CA VAL A 104 -70.18 80.42 30.66
C VAL A 104 -70.65 81.13 31.93
N LYS A 105 -70.77 82.46 31.83
CA LYS A 105 -71.43 83.32 32.82
C LYS A 105 -72.86 82.81 33.00
N THR A 106 -73.12 82.15 34.11
CA THR A 106 -74.47 81.78 34.54
C THR A 106 -75.20 83.05 34.96
N HIS A 107 -76.07 83.55 34.09
CA HIS A 107 -77.10 84.52 34.46
C HIS A 107 -78.03 83.87 35.49
N SER A 108 -77.87 84.20 36.77
CA SER A 108 -78.84 83.89 37.81
C SER A 108 -80.10 84.77 37.59
N PRO A 109 -81.29 84.20 37.40
CA PRO A 109 -82.52 84.99 37.34
C PRO A 109 -82.81 85.67 38.69
N PRO A 110 -83.51 86.83 38.69
CA PRO A 110 -83.74 87.63 39.88
C PRO A 110 -84.55 86.86 40.92
N THR A 111 -84.02 86.83 42.15
CA THR A 111 -84.68 86.20 43.30
C THR A 111 -85.79 87.12 43.76
N THR A 112 -87.03 86.83 43.36
CA THR A 112 -88.21 87.38 44.04
C THR A 112 -88.29 86.82 45.45
N PRO A 113 -88.62 87.62 46.49
CA PRO A 113 -88.76 87.12 47.85
C PRO A 113 -90.00 86.23 47.94
N LEU A 114 -89.81 84.93 47.73
CA LEU A 114 -90.85 83.92 47.96
C LEU A 114 -91.08 83.74 49.47
N THR A 115 -92.35 83.64 49.84
CA THR A 115 -92.82 83.36 51.18
C THR A 115 -92.30 82.00 51.69
N PRO A 116 -92.11 81.83 53.02
CA PRO A 116 -91.47 80.65 53.61
C PRO A 116 -92.12 79.31 53.22
N GLU A 117 -93.44 79.28 52.97
CA GLU A 117 -94.20 78.08 52.64
C GLU A 117 -93.98 77.58 51.20
N GLU A 118 -93.83 78.48 50.23
CA GLU A 118 -93.59 78.10 48.83
C GLU A 118 -92.16 77.54 48.64
N ARG A 119 -91.20 78.03 49.43
CA ARG A 119 -89.82 77.52 49.44
C ARG A 119 -89.74 76.09 49.98
N ALA A 120 -90.58 75.74 50.95
CA ALA A 120 -90.66 74.39 51.51
C ALA A 120 -91.29 73.39 50.51
N ARG A 121 -92.38 73.78 49.83
CA ARG A 121 -92.99 72.95 48.77
C ARG A 121 -92.06 72.70 47.59
N ARG A 122 -91.31 73.73 47.17
CA ARG A 122 -90.35 73.62 46.06
C ARG A 122 -89.14 72.74 46.41
N ARG A 123 -88.70 72.73 47.68
CA ARG A 123 -87.66 71.82 48.17
C ARG A 123 -88.11 70.36 48.20
N LEU A 124 -89.33 70.07 48.65
CA LEU A 124 -89.88 68.71 48.65
C LEU A 124 -90.10 68.18 47.22
N ALA A 125 -90.61 69.03 46.31
CA ALA A 125 -90.76 68.67 44.90
C ALA A 125 -89.40 68.43 44.21
N ALA A 126 -88.40 69.27 44.49
CA ALA A 126 -87.05 69.09 43.97
C ALA A 126 -86.39 67.82 44.54
N GLN A 127 -86.55 67.52 45.84
CA GLN A 127 -86.03 66.30 46.45
C GLN A 127 -86.66 65.04 45.82
N ARG A 128 -87.99 65.01 45.63
CA ARG A 128 -88.67 63.90 44.95
C ARG A 128 -88.20 63.73 43.51
N LYS A 129 -88.01 64.83 42.77
CA LYS A 129 -87.47 64.77 41.40
C LYS A 129 -86.03 64.23 41.36
N THR A 130 -85.17 64.69 42.26
CA THR A 130 -83.79 64.18 42.36
C THR A 130 -83.71 62.72 42.83
N GLN A 131 -84.65 62.26 43.64
CA GLN A 131 -84.71 60.85 44.07
C GLN A 131 -85.12 59.95 42.89
N LEU A 132 -86.14 60.32 42.13
CA LEU A 132 -86.55 59.59 40.94
C LEU A 132 -85.47 59.59 39.84
N GLU A 133 -84.79 60.72 39.63
CA GLU A 133 -83.65 60.81 38.69
C GLU A 133 -82.45 59.97 39.16
N LYS A 134 -82.17 59.92 40.46
CA LYS A 134 -81.11 59.06 41.02
C LYS A 134 -81.46 57.58 40.90
N GLU A 135 -82.70 57.19 41.14
CA GLU A 135 -83.13 55.80 40.95
C GLU A 135 -83.10 55.38 39.48
N ALA A 136 -83.48 56.26 38.56
CA ALA A 136 -83.36 56.01 37.12
C ALA A 136 -81.89 55.87 36.67
N MET A 137 -81.01 56.76 37.15
CA MET A 137 -79.57 56.71 36.91
C MET A 137 -78.93 55.42 37.44
N LEU A 138 -79.30 54.98 38.65
CA LEU A 138 -78.78 53.74 39.23
C LEU A 138 -79.23 52.51 38.43
N ARG A 139 -80.45 52.49 37.91
CA ARG A 139 -80.92 51.40 37.04
C ARG A 139 -80.19 51.38 35.70
N GLU A 140 -80.01 52.54 35.07
CA GLU A 140 -79.30 52.65 33.80
C GLU A 140 -77.80 52.31 33.94
N GLU A 141 -77.16 52.73 35.05
CA GLU A 141 -75.77 52.40 35.34
C GLU A 141 -75.58 50.91 35.64
N HIS A 142 -76.52 50.29 36.38
CA HIS A 142 -76.54 48.85 36.61
C HIS A 142 -76.72 48.07 35.30
N GLU A 143 -77.63 48.48 34.41
CA GLU A 143 -77.80 47.86 33.10
C GLU A 143 -76.57 48.03 32.20
N ARG A 144 -75.88 49.18 32.25
CA ARG A 144 -74.60 49.38 31.54
C ARG A 144 -73.50 48.49 32.11
N GLN A 145 -73.41 48.34 33.43
CA GLN A 145 -72.42 47.44 34.06
C GLN A 145 -72.68 45.98 33.71
N GLU A 146 -73.94 45.53 33.73
CA GLU A 146 -74.33 44.17 33.33
C GLU A 146 -74.02 43.90 31.85
N ARG A 147 -74.30 44.86 30.94
CA ARG A 147 -73.91 44.72 29.52
C ARG A 147 -72.39 44.61 29.35
N ARG A 148 -71.62 45.50 29.99
CA ARG A 148 -70.14 45.45 29.94
C ARG A 148 -69.58 44.15 30.52
N LYS A 149 -70.21 43.62 31.57
CA LYS A 149 -69.80 42.36 32.20
C LYS A 149 -70.03 41.18 31.25
N ARG A 150 -71.19 41.13 30.57
CA ARG A 150 -71.49 40.11 29.56
C ARG A 150 -70.58 40.21 28.34
N GLU A 151 -70.36 41.41 27.82
CA GLU A 151 -69.43 41.64 26.71
C GLU A 151 -68.00 41.19 27.05
N LYS A 152 -67.54 41.47 28.27
CA LYS A 152 -66.22 41.03 28.75
C LYS A 152 -66.14 39.51 28.90
N GLU A 153 -67.17 38.88 29.45
CA GLU A 153 -67.21 37.42 29.61
C GLU A 153 -67.28 36.69 28.26
N ASP A 154 -68.07 37.21 27.31
CA ASP A 154 -68.14 36.68 25.94
C ASP A 154 -66.81 36.88 25.20
N GLN A 155 -66.13 38.02 25.40
CA GLN A 155 -64.82 38.27 24.81
C GLN A 155 -63.75 37.34 25.40
N GLU A 156 -63.72 37.17 26.72
CA GLU A 156 -62.79 36.25 27.38
C GLU A 156 -63.04 34.79 26.96
N ARG A 157 -64.30 34.40 26.75
CA ARG A 157 -64.64 33.08 26.21
C ARG A 157 -64.09 32.88 24.80
N ARG A 158 -64.27 33.87 23.91
CA ARG A 158 -63.74 33.82 22.54
C ARG A 158 -62.22 33.76 22.52
N GLU A 159 -61.54 34.53 23.37
CA GLU A 159 -60.08 34.53 23.47
C GLU A 159 -59.54 33.17 23.94
N ARG A 160 -60.20 32.52 24.92
CA ARG A 160 -59.83 31.16 25.35
C ARG A 160 -60.03 30.13 24.24
N GLU A 161 -61.15 30.17 23.52
CA GLU A 161 -61.41 29.27 22.39
C GLU A 161 -60.40 29.47 21.24
N GLU A 162 -60.00 30.71 20.96
CA GLU A 162 -58.97 31.02 19.97
C GLU A 162 -57.57 30.53 20.41
N GLU A 163 -57.22 30.71 21.69
CA GLU A 163 -55.97 30.17 22.23
C GLU A 163 -55.92 28.64 22.19
N GLU A 164 -57.02 27.97 22.52
CA GLU A 164 -57.11 26.51 22.45
C GLU A 164 -56.99 26.03 20.99
N LYS A 165 -57.65 26.70 20.05
CA LYS A 165 -57.50 26.42 18.61
C LYS A 165 -56.06 26.62 18.13
N ARG A 166 -55.39 27.69 18.56
CA ARG A 166 -53.98 27.95 18.22
C ARG A 166 -53.05 26.89 18.80
N LYS A 167 -53.25 26.50 20.07
CA LYS A 167 -52.47 25.45 20.73
C LYS A 167 -52.68 24.09 20.06
N ALA A 168 -53.91 23.76 19.69
CA ALA A 168 -54.23 22.52 18.98
C ALA A 168 -53.56 22.49 17.58
N ALA A 169 -53.67 23.57 16.81
CA ALA A 169 -53.02 23.68 15.51
C ALA A 169 -51.49 23.53 15.60
N LEU A 170 -50.87 24.17 16.60
CA LEU A 170 -49.43 24.09 16.82
C LEU A 170 -48.99 22.69 17.27
N GLN A 171 -49.79 21.99 18.08
CA GLN A 171 -49.52 20.60 18.45
C GLN A 171 -49.67 19.65 17.26
N GLU A 172 -50.66 19.84 16.39
CA GLU A 172 -50.82 19.05 15.17
C GLU A 172 -49.65 19.29 14.21
N GLU A 173 -49.20 20.53 14.05
CA GLU A 173 -48.04 20.88 13.24
C GLU A 173 -46.75 20.24 13.78
N LEU A 174 -46.53 20.28 15.10
CA LEU A 174 -45.40 19.61 15.75
C LEU A 174 -45.44 18.09 15.56
N ARG A 175 -46.61 17.47 15.67
CA ARG A 175 -46.79 16.02 15.42
C ARG A 175 -46.52 15.67 13.97
N ALA A 176 -47.03 16.46 13.03
CA ALA A 176 -46.79 16.27 11.61
C ALA A 176 -45.30 16.44 11.25
N ALA A 177 -44.62 17.44 11.84
CA ALA A 177 -43.19 17.66 11.67
C ALA A 177 -42.35 16.51 12.24
N ALA A 178 -42.70 16.01 13.44
CA ALA A 178 -42.04 14.86 14.05
C ALA A 178 -42.19 13.59 13.19
N LEU A 179 -43.39 13.34 12.65
CA LEU A 179 -43.66 12.18 11.79
C LEU A 179 -42.91 12.28 10.46
N ARG A 180 -42.82 13.47 9.87
CA ARG A 180 -42.00 13.71 8.67
C ARG A 180 -40.51 13.46 8.93
N LYS A 181 -39.96 13.97 10.04
CA LYS A 181 -38.57 13.71 10.43
C LYS A 181 -38.30 12.21 10.64
N ALA A 182 -39.18 11.52 11.37
CA ALA A 182 -39.03 10.09 11.62
C ALA A 182 -39.08 9.25 10.34
N ARG A 183 -39.85 9.69 9.33
CA ARG A 183 -39.89 9.04 8.02
C ARG A 183 -38.60 9.26 7.24
N MET A 184 -38.15 10.51 7.14
CA MET A 184 -36.88 10.84 6.46
C MET A 184 -35.69 10.11 7.08
N GLU A 185 -35.61 10.05 8.42
CA GLU A 185 -34.53 9.36 9.12
C GLU A 185 -34.53 7.85 8.86
N ARG A 186 -35.69 7.21 8.71
CA ARG A 186 -35.76 5.78 8.34
C ARG A 186 -35.28 5.56 6.91
N GLU A 187 -35.72 6.41 5.98
CA GLU A 187 -35.31 6.33 4.58
C GLU A 187 -33.79 6.58 4.44
N GLU A 188 -33.22 7.56 5.16
CA GLU A 188 -31.79 7.81 5.22
C GLU A 188 -31.00 6.62 5.80
N ARG A 189 -31.46 6.03 6.91
CA ARG A 189 -30.83 4.85 7.50
C ARG A 189 -30.83 3.66 6.54
N GLU A 190 -31.93 3.41 5.84
CA GLU A 190 -31.99 2.32 4.84
C GLU A 190 -31.03 2.56 3.67
N ILE A 191 -30.85 3.81 3.23
CA ILE A 191 -29.89 4.16 2.18
C ILE A 191 -28.46 3.98 2.67
N GLU A 192 -28.15 4.45 3.88
CA GLU A 192 -26.83 4.26 4.50
C GLU A 192 -26.48 2.78 4.68
N GLU A 193 -27.43 1.96 5.13
CA GLU A 193 -27.22 0.52 5.28
C GLU A 193 -26.94 -0.17 3.94
N ARG A 194 -27.66 0.20 2.87
CA ARG A 194 -27.41 -0.31 1.52
C ARG A 194 -26.03 0.10 1.00
N GLN A 195 -25.66 1.37 1.16
CA GLN A 195 -24.34 1.86 0.77
C GLN A 195 -23.22 1.17 1.55
N LEU A 196 -23.39 0.99 2.86
CA LEU A 196 -22.44 0.27 3.69
C LEU A 196 -22.30 -1.19 3.27
N HIS A 197 -23.40 -1.85 2.88
CA HIS A 197 -23.37 -3.20 2.36
C HIS A 197 -22.58 -3.28 1.04
N GLU A 198 -22.89 -2.41 0.07
CA GLU A 198 -22.22 -2.36 -1.23
C GLU A 198 -20.71 -2.08 -1.08
N ILE A 199 -20.33 -1.15 -0.19
CA ILE A 199 -18.92 -0.87 0.11
C ILE A 199 -18.22 -2.10 0.71
N ARG A 200 -18.89 -2.84 1.61
CA ARG A 200 -18.31 -4.06 2.19
C ARG A 200 -18.11 -5.15 1.14
N GLU A 201 -19.10 -5.38 0.28
CA GLU A 201 -19.00 -6.37 -0.81
C GLU A 201 -17.89 -6.00 -1.78
N ARG A 202 -17.82 -4.74 -2.20
CA ARG A 202 -16.75 -4.24 -3.08
C ARG A 202 -15.37 -4.43 -2.46
N LYS A 203 -15.22 -4.15 -1.16
CA LYS A 203 -13.95 -4.38 -0.42
C LYS A 203 -13.60 -5.86 -0.33
N GLN A 204 -14.57 -6.74 -0.13
CA GLN A 204 -14.33 -8.18 -0.10
C GLN A 204 -13.87 -8.70 -1.46
N LEU A 205 -14.57 -8.29 -2.53
CA LEU A 205 -14.24 -8.68 -3.90
C LEU A 205 -12.85 -8.15 -4.32
N GLU A 206 -12.53 -6.91 -3.96
CA GLU A 206 -11.19 -6.36 -4.21
C GLU A 206 -10.10 -7.12 -3.44
N LYS A 207 -10.34 -7.46 -2.18
CA LYS A 207 -9.41 -8.26 -1.37
C LYS A 207 -9.19 -9.64 -1.99
N GLU A 208 -10.25 -10.27 -2.46
CA GLU A 208 -10.18 -11.59 -3.11
C GLU A 208 -9.40 -11.51 -4.44
N ARG A 209 -9.68 -10.49 -5.27
CA ARG A 209 -8.92 -10.25 -6.51
C ARG A 209 -7.43 -10.03 -6.24
N ARG A 210 -7.08 -9.23 -5.23
CA ARG A 210 -5.68 -9.02 -4.83
C ARG A 210 -5.04 -10.34 -4.41
N LEU A 211 -5.74 -11.16 -3.63
CA LEU A 211 -5.23 -12.45 -3.14
C LEU A 211 -5.08 -13.49 -4.26
N GLN A 212 -5.98 -13.50 -5.25
CA GLN A 212 -5.84 -14.33 -6.45
C GLN A 212 -4.63 -13.88 -7.27
N HIS A 213 -4.47 -12.57 -7.50
CA HIS A 213 -3.33 -12.04 -8.23
C HIS A 213 -1.99 -12.34 -7.54
N THR A 214 -1.91 -12.21 -6.21
CA THR A 214 -0.69 -12.58 -5.48
C THR A 214 -0.39 -14.07 -5.61
N LYS A 215 -1.41 -14.95 -5.54
CA LYS A 215 -1.24 -16.39 -5.74
C LYS A 215 -0.76 -16.73 -7.15
N GLU A 216 -1.27 -16.05 -8.17
CA GLU A 216 -0.82 -16.24 -9.55
C GLU A 216 0.64 -15.83 -9.73
N VAL A 217 1.04 -14.67 -9.19
CA VAL A 217 2.43 -14.20 -9.25
C VAL A 217 3.37 -15.14 -8.48
N GLU A 218 2.97 -15.63 -7.30
CA GLU A 218 3.75 -16.60 -6.54
C GLU A 218 3.89 -17.93 -7.28
N ARG A 219 2.80 -18.44 -7.88
CA ARG A 219 2.84 -19.64 -8.73
C ARG A 219 3.77 -19.46 -9.92
N TRP A 220 3.69 -18.32 -10.59
CA TRP A 220 4.56 -18.02 -11.72
C TRP A 220 6.05 -17.99 -11.31
N ARG A 221 6.37 -17.38 -10.16
CA ARG A 221 7.74 -17.40 -9.61
C ARG A 221 8.21 -18.81 -9.26
N ALA A 222 7.35 -19.61 -8.63
CA ALA A 222 7.65 -21.00 -8.30
C ALA A 222 7.90 -21.83 -9.56
N GLU A 223 7.10 -21.66 -10.62
CA GLU A 223 7.32 -22.33 -11.90
C GLU A 223 8.64 -21.91 -12.57
N GLN A 224 9.00 -20.62 -12.53
CA GLN A 224 10.28 -20.18 -13.09
C GLN A 224 11.46 -20.80 -12.34
N LEU A 225 11.40 -20.83 -11.00
CA LEU A 225 12.43 -21.49 -10.18
C LEU A 225 12.51 -22.99 -10.49
N GLN A 226 11.36 -23.67 -10.58
CA GLN A 226 11.32 -25.09 -10.90
C GLN A 226 11.88 -25.39 -12.30
N ARG A 227 11.60 -24.55 -13.30
CA ARG A 227 12.17 -24.69 -14.66
C ARG A 227 13.68 -24.46 -14.67
N ALA A 228 14.17 -23.48 -13.92
CA ALA A 228 15.60 -23.23 -13.79
C ALA A 228 16.30 -24.41 -13.09
N GLU A 229 15.73 -24.91 -12.00
CA GLU A 229 16.24 -26.08 -11.28
C GLU A 229 16.23 -27.33 -12.15
N SER A 230 15.15 -27.60 -12.88
CA SER A 230 15.07 -28.75 -13.78
C SER A 230 16.11 -28.67 -14.90
N GLN A 231 16.31 -27.50 -15.51
CA GLN A 231 17.34 -27.30 -16.53
C GLN A 231 18.75 -27.48 -15.98
N CYS A 232 19.02 -26.97 -14.77
CA CYS A 232 20.31 -27.18 -14.10
C CYS A 232 20.52 -28.67 -13.78
N SER A 233 19.50 -29.35 -13.25
CA SER A 233 19.56 -30.77 -12.92
C SER A 233 19.77 -31.64 -14.16
N GLU A 234 19.02 -31.39 -15.24
CA GLU A 234 19.16 -32.11 -16.51
C GLU A 234 20.56 -31.95 -17.09
N LYS A 235 21.10 -30.71 -17.11
CA LYS A 235 22.47 -30.46 -17.56
C LYS A 235 23.50 -31.18 -16.70
N VAL A 236 23.34 -31.19 -15.38
CA VAL A 236 24.24 -31.90 -14.46
C VAL A 236 24.16 -33.41 -14.68
N GLU A 237 22.97 -33.96 -14.88
CA GLU A 237 22.77 -35.39 -15.10
C GLU A 237 23.30 -35.83 -16.48
N GLU A 238 23.06 -35.06 -17.53
CA GLU A 238 23.63 -35.29 -18.86
C GLU A 238 25.17 -35.25 -18.82
N ARG A 239 25.75 -34.29 -18.10
CA ARG A 239 27.20 -34.24 -17.85
C ARG A 239 27.68 -35.50 -17.14
N ARG A 240 26.97 -35.96 -16.11
CA ARG A 240 27.32 -37.18 -15.39
C ARG A 240 27.28 -38.40 -16.31
N ARG A 241 26.24 -38.57 -17.11
CA ARG A 241 26.13 -39.68 -18.08
C ARG A 241 27.23 -39.63 -19.14
N SER A 242 27.55 -38.45 -19.67
CA SER A 242 28.65 -38.26 -20.61
C SER A 242 30.01 -38.56 -19.99
N ALA A 243 30.22 -38.18 -18.73
CA ALA A 243 31.45 -38.50 -17.99
C ALA A 243 31.58 -40.01 -17.73
N GLU A 244 30.51 -40.67 -17.32
CA GLU A 244 30.48 -42.14 -17.15
C GLU A 244 30.74 -42.86 -18.47
N GLY A 245 30.10 -42.43 -19.57
CA GLY A 245 30.35 -42.98 -20.91
C GLY A 245 31.79 -42.77 -21.38
N ARG A 246 32.36 -41.60 -21.10
CA ARG A 246 33.78 -41.30 -21.39
C ARG A 246 34.72 -42.18 -20.57
N ARG A 247 34.46 -42.39 -19.27
CA ARG A 247 35.28 -43.30 -18.44
C ARG A 247 35.34 -44.71 -19.03
N VAL A 248 34.21 -45.23 -19.51
CA VAL A 248 34.18 -46.54 -20.18
C VAL A 248 34.99 -46.54 -21.48
N ARG A 249 34.91 -45.48 -22.29
CA ARG A 249 35.73 -45.36 -23.51
C ARG A 249 37.22 -45.25 -23.21
N ILE A 250 37.59 -44.43 -22.23
CA ILE A 250 38.97 -44.25 -21.77
C ILE A 250 39.53 -45.58 -21.27
N ALA A 251 38.77 -46.35 -20.47
CA ALA A 251 39.21 -47.66 -20.01
C ALA A 251 39.51 -48.63 -21.16
N ARG A 252 38.64 -48.67 -22.19
CA ARG A 252 38.88 -49.48 -23.40
C ARG A 252 40.08 -49.00 -24.20
N LEU A 253 40.22 -47.69 -24.37
CA LEU A 253 41.34 -47.10 -25.10
C LEU A 253 42.68 -47.31 -24.39
N ASN A 254 42.69 -47.28 -23.06
CA ASN A 254 43.87 -47.58 -22.26
C ASN A 254 44.39 -48.99 -22.60
N GLU A 255 43.53 -50.01 -22.56
CA GLU A 255 43.90 -51.38 -22.99
C GLU A 255 44.43 -51.44 -24.42
N GLU A 256 43.81 -50.71 -25.35
CA GLU A 256 44.19 -50.73 -26.77
C GLU A 256 45.49 -49.98 -27.09
N VAL A 257 45.71 -48.81 -26.47
CA VAL A 257 46.87 -47.93 -26.73
C VAL A 257 48.15 -48.60 -26.26
N PHE A 258 48.14 -49.29 -25.12
CA PHE A 258 49.33 -49.95 -24.59
C PHE A 258 49.55 -51.38 -25.12
N SER A 259 48.54 -52.00 -25.74
CA SER A 259 48.67 -53.31 -26.38
C SER A 259 49.36 -53.26 -27.76
N SER A 260 49.34 -52.12 -28.45
CA SER A 260 49.83 -51.98 -29.83
C SER A 260 50.98 -50.97 -29.96
N LYS A 261 52.08 -51.39 -30.59
CA LYS A 261 53.34 -50.64 -30.70
C LYS A 261 53.22 -49.35 -31.53
N ALA A 262 53.94 -48.31 -31.08
CA ALA A 262 54.43 -47.09 -31.75
C ALA A 262 53.45 -46.22 -32.59
N ASP A 263 52.65 -46.79 -33.49
CA ASP A 263 51.77 -46.03 -34.40
C ASP A 263 50.62 -45.33 -33.68
N LYS A 264 50.27 -45.76 -32.46
CA LYS A 264 49.22 -45.13 -31.64
C LYS A 264 49.70 -43.91 -30.83
N MET A 265 51.01 -43.62 -30.85
CA MET A 265 51.64 -42.52 -30.10
C MET A 265 51.81 -41.25 -30.93
N VAL A 266 51.22 -41.19 -32.13
CA VAL A 266 51.31 -40.05 -33.04
C VAL A 266 49.94 -39.61 -33.53
N GLY A 267 49.82 -38.35 -33.93
CA GLY A 267 48.56 -37.83 -34.47
C GLY A 267 48.60 -36.33 -34.71
N TRP A 268 47.43 -35.75 -34.97
CA TRP A 268 47.27 -34.31 -35.11
C TRP A 268 46.58 -33.72 -33.90
N VAL A 269 47.02 -32.53 -33.50
CA VAL A 269 46.40 -31.75 -32.44
C VAL A 269 46.52 -30.28 -32.77
N SER A 270 45.50 -29.50 -32.46
CA SER A 270 45.55 -28.06 -32.56
C SER A 270 45.81 -27.49 -31.17
N VAL A 271 46.87 -26.70 -31.03
CA VAL A 271 47.39 -26.24 -29.74
C VAL A 271 47.44 -24.72 -29.70
N GLN A 272 47.05 -24.15 -28.58
CA GLN A 272 47.28 -22.77 -28.20
C GLN A 272 48.15 -22.77 -26.93
N ALA A 273 49.43 -22.45 -27.13
CA ALA A 273 50.40 -22.26 -26.05
C ALA A 273 50.18 -20.88 -25.40
N PRO A 274 50.63 -20.66 -24.15
CA PRO A 274 50.39 -19.40 -23.42
C PRO A 274 50.94 -18.14 -24.12
N ASP A 275 52.02 -18.30 -24.89
CA ASP A 275 52.68 -17.25 -25.66
C ASP A 275 52.07 -17.06 -27.05
N MET A 276 51.17 -17.96 -27.46
CA MET A 276 50.54 -17.97 -28.77
C MET A 276 49.08 -17.53 -28.69
N LEU A 277 48.77 -16.38 -29.28
CA LEU A 277 47.37 -15.92 -29.40
C LEU A 277 46.55 -16.76 -30.38
N ALA A 278 47.20 -17.42 -31.35
CA ALA A 278 46.53 -18.18 -32.40
C ALA A 278 46.68 -19.69 -32.19
N TRP A 279 45.61 -20.42 -32.51
CA TRP A 279 45.63 -21.88 -32.61
C TRP A 279 46.56 -22.34 -33.73
N LYS A 280 47.46 -23.28 -33.43
CA LYS A 280 48.36 -23.89 -34.42
C LYS A 280 48.14 -25.39 -34.48
N ARG A 281 47.91 -25.90 -35.68
CA ARG A 281 47.85 -27.34 -35.94
C ARG A 281 49.26 -27.92 -35.96
N ARG A 282 49.48 -28.95 -35.14
CA ARG A 282 50.76 -29.63 -34.95
C ARG A 282 50.59 -31.14 -35.09
N TYR A 283 51.58 -31.78 -35.68
CA TYR A 283 51.70 -33.23 -35.65
C TYR A 283 52.44 -33.63 -34.38
N TYR A 284 51.80 -34.38 -33.49
CA TYR A 284 52.40 -34.79 -32.24
C TYR A 284 53.01 -36.18 -32.32
N LYS A 285 54.03 -36.42 -31.51
CA LYS A 285 54.62 -37.72 -31.23
C LYS A 285 54.97 -37.82 -29.75
N PHE A 286 54.48 -38.85 -29.07
CA PHE A 286 54.86 -39.16 -27.70
C PHE A 286 56.15 -39.98 -27.69
N GLU A 287 57.08 -39.57 -26.84
CA GLU A 287 58.24 -40.38 -26.46
C GLU A 287 58.06 -40.75 -24.99
N MET A 288 57.59 -41.98 -24.76
CA MET A 288 57.39 -42.56 -23.44
C MET A 288 58.66 -43.29 -23.03
N GLY A 289 59.42 -42.69 -22.11
CA GLY A 289 60.65 -43.29 -21.56
C GLY A 289 60.49 -43.63 -20.09
N HIS A 290 61.31 -44.56 -19.58
CA HIS A 290 61.34 -44.90 -18.14
C HIS A 290 61.79 -43.75 -17.23
N ALA A 291 62.44 -42.72 -17.79
CA ALA A 291 63.02 -41.60 -17.04
C ALA A 291 62.58 -40.22 -17.54
N GLU A 292 62.11 -40.09 -18.78
CA GLU A 292 61.63 -38.83 -19.34
C GLU A 292 60.49 -39.12 -20.32
N SER A 293 59.30 -38.63 -20.00
CA SER A 293 58.14 -38.63 -20.90
C SER A 293 57.95 -37.23 -21.49
N LYS A 294 57.85 -37.15 -22.83
CA LYS A 294 57.65 -35.88 -23.53
C LYS A 294 56.77 -36.02 -24.77
N MET A 295 56.02 -34.98 -25.07
CA MET A 295 55.26 -34.83 -26.31
C MET A 295 56.01 -33.86 -27.23
N LEU A 296 56.38 -34.36 -28.40
CA LEU A 296 57.07 -33.59 -29.44
C LEU A 296 56.07 -33.10 -30.46
N LEU A 297 56.08 -31.81 -30.75
CA LEU A 297 55.18 -31.17 -31.71
C LEU A 297 55.95 -30.72 -32.96
N TYR A 298 55.52 -31.23 -34.11
CA TYR A 298 56.10 -30.96 -35.42
C TYR A 298 55.13 -30.17 -36.28
N GLY A 299 55.65 -29.51 -37.31
CA GLY A 299 54.80 -28.87 -38.32
C GLY A 299 54.08 -29.88 -39.21
N ASN A 300 54.74 -30.99 -39.52
CA ASN A 300 54.26 -31.99 -40.47
C ASN A 300 54.81 -33.40 -40.12
N PRO A 301 54.06 -34.49 -40.34
CA PRO A 301 54.56 -35.86 -40.20
C PRO A 301 55.78 -36.21 -41.06
N ARG A 302 56.05 -35.47 -42.14
CA ARG A 302 57.25 -35.68 -42.98
C ARG A 302 58.50 -34.98 -42.43
N GLU A 303 58.33 -33.98 -41.56
CA GLU A 303 59.40 -33.13 -41.05
C GLU A 303 59.68 -33.42 -39.58
N VAL A 304 60.02 -34.68 -39.27
CA VAL A 304 60.26 -35.16 -37.90
C VAL A 304 61.72 -34.96 -37.44
N VAL A 305 62.49 -34.11 -38.12
CA VAL A 305 63.93 -33.89 -37.84
C VAL A 305 64.13 -32.98 -36.63
N LYS A 306 63.31 -31.92 -36.52
CA LYS A 306 63.37 -30.96 -35.41
C LYS A 306 61.96 -30.65 -34.92
N PRO A 307 61.63 -30.94 -33.65
CA PRO A 307 60.37 -30.52 -33.08
C PRO A 307 60.33 -28.99 -33.01
N LEU A 308 59.17 -28.42 -33.33
CA LEU A 308 58.92 -26.99 -33.19
C LEU A 308 58.75 -26.65 -31.72
N ASP A 309 57.98 -27.47 -31.01
CA ASP A 309 57.67 -27.31 -29.60
C ASP A 309 57.88 -28.66 -28.91
N VAL A 310 58.42 -28.65 -27.68
CA VAL A 310 58.66 -29.84 -26.87
C VAL A 310 57.95 -29.65 -25.54
N LEU A 311 57.02 -30.53 -25.23
CA LEU A 311 56.24 -30.50 -24.02
C LEU A 311 56.74 -31.58 -23.05
N PRO A 312 57.52 -31.21 -22.01
CA PRO A 312 57.91 -32.16 -20.97
C PRO A 312 56.68 -32.53 -20.13
N LEU A 313 56.41 -33.83 -20.00
CA LEU A 313 55.21 -34.34 -19.34
C LEU A 313 55.52 -34.89 -17.93
N ASP A 314 56.76 -35.32 -17.71
CA ASP A 314 57.18 -35.93 -16.45
C ASP A 314 57.15 -34.92 -15.28
N GLY A 315 56.29 -35.18 -14.29
CA GLY A 315 56.16 -34.40 -13.05
C GLY A 315 55.74 -32.93 -13.19
N ARG A 316 55.43 -32.46 -14.41
CA ARG A 316 55.09 -31.05 -14.67
C ARG A 316 53.61 -30.79 -14.93
N ILE A 317 52.84 -31.79 -15.33
CA ILE A 317 51.40 -31.62 -15.50
C ILE A 317 50.77 -31.74 -14.12
N ASP A 318 49.97 -30.74 -13.75
CA ASP A 318 49.18 -30.72 -12.52
C ASP A 318 47.82 -31.38 -12.75
N SER A 319 47.11 -30.95 -13.80
CA SER A 319 45.76 -31.41 -14.09
C SER A 319 45.40 -31.32 -15.58
N LEU A 320 44.56 -32.25 -16.02
CA LEU A 320 43.91 -32.22 -17.34
C LEU A 320 42.47 -31.77 -17.13
N ALA A 321 42.12 -30.63 -17.71
CA ALA A 321 40.87 -29.94 -17.42
C ALA A 321 39.97 -29.86 -18.66
N GLU A 322 38.68 -29.97 -18.43
CA GLU A 322 37.65 -29.74 -19.45
C GLU A 322 37.21 -28.27 -19.48
N TRP A 323 36.48 -27.88 -20.53
CA TRP A 323 35.97 -26.50 -20.67
C TRP A 323 35.15 -26.02 -19.46
N TYR A 324 34.40 -26.92 -18.81
CA TYR A 324 33.60 -26.58 -17.62
C TYR A 324 34.42 -26.45 -16.33
N GLU A 325 35.72 -26.76 -16.36
CA GLU A 325 36.63 -26.69 -15.21
C GLU A 325 37.42 -25.38 -15.21
N GLY A 326 36.74 -24.25 -15.41
CA GLY A 326 37.37 -22.93 -15.45
C GLY A 326 37.92 -22.50 -16.80
N PHE A 327 37.59 -23.22 -17.88
CA PHE A 327 38.00 -22.92 -19.26
C PHE A 327 36.78 -22.68 -20.17
N GLU A 328 35.86 -21.81 -19.74
CA GLU A 328 34.56 -21.60 -20.41
C GLU A 328 34.72 -21.16 -21.88
N GLU A 329 35.81 -20.47 -22.20
CA GLU A 329 36.18 -20.07 -23.56
C GLU A 329 36.37 -21.27 -24.53
N LEU A 330 36.62 -22.47 -23.99
CA LEU A 330 36.76 -23.71 -24.77
C LEU A 330 35.42 -24.38 -25.09
N GLU A 331 34.30 -23.92 -24.53
CA GLU A 331 32.96 -24.49 -24.77
C GLU A 331 32.59 -24.42 -26.27
N ALA A 332 33.00 -23.36 -26.96
CA ALA A 332 32.72 -23.16 -28.38
C ALA A 332 33.52 -24.10 -29.31
N ILE A 333 34.57 -24.76 -28.81
CA ILE A 333 35.47 -25.59 -29.60
C ILE A 333 35.20 -27.06 -29.29
N PRO A 334 34.69 -27.86 -30.25
CA PRO A 334 34.47 -29.29 -30.04
C PRO A 334 35.77 -30.01 -29.68
N HIS A 335 35.68 -30.99 -28.78
CA HIS A 335 36.81 -31.84 -28.37
C HIS A 335 38.03 -31.05 -27.88
N SER A 336 37.78 -29.90 -27.27
CA SER A 336 38.78 -29.10 -26.59
C SER A 336 39.06 -29.61 -25.17
N PHE A 337 40.26 -29.36 -24.67
CA PHE A 337 40.66 -29.58 -23.28
C PHE A 337 41.86 -28.69 -22.96
N ALA A 338 42.13 -28.49 -21.69
CA ALA A 338 43.28 -27.74 -21.20
C ALA A 338 44.21 -28.64 -20.40
N VAL A 339 45.51 -28.31 -20.46
CA VAL A 339 46.57 -28.96 -19.70
C VAL A 339 47.16 -27.89 -18.79
N ARG A 340 47.02 -28.06 -17.47
CA ARG A 340 47.63 -27.18 -16.48
C ARG A 340 48.96 -27.74 -16.04
N PHE A 341 49.97 -26.89 -16.01
CA PHE A 341 51.29 -27.23 -15.51
C PHE A 341 51.46 -26.73 -14.07
N VAL A 342 52.32 -27.40 -13.30
CA VAL A 342 52.70 -27.03 -11.93
C VAL A 342 53.25 -25.59 -11.87
N ASP A 343 53.88 -25.13 -12.95
CA ASP A 343 54.41 -23.78 -13.09
C ASP A 343 53.31 -22.69 -13.27
N GLY A 344 52.02 -23.08 -13.25
CA GLY A 344 50.87 -22.19 -13.47
C GLY A 344 50.61 -21.84 -14.94
N VAL A 345 51.41 -22.41 -15.84
CA VAL A 345 51.23 -22.27 -17.28
C VAL A 345 50.10 -23.19 -17.74
N GLU A 346 49.32 -22.76 -18.72
CA GLU A 346 48.20 -23.52 -19.25
C GLU A 346 48.31 -23.64 -20.77
N TRP A 347 48.09 -24.85 -21.28
CA TRP A 347 48.02 -25.12 -22.71
C TRP A 347 46.62 -25.54 -23.06
N ARG A 348 46.09 -25.01 -24.16
CA ARG A 348 44.76 -25.37 -24.64
C ARG A 348 44.92 -26.18 -25.90
N MET A 349 44.17 -27.26 -26.01
CA MET A 349 44.27 -28.21 -27.11
C MET A 349 42.89 -28.60 -27.60
N TYR A 350 42.76 -28.94 -28.88
CA TYR A 350 41.59 -29.66 -29.37
C TYR A 350 42.00 -30.70 -30.44
N ALA A 351 41.20 -31.75 -30.52
CA ALA A 351 41.35 -32.81 -31.52
C ALA A 351 40.23 -32.76 -32.57
N ASP A 352 40.40 -33.43 -33.69
CA ASP A 352 39.40 -33.41 -34.77
C ASP A 352 38.21 -34.33 -34.46
N SER A 353 38.39 -35.30 -33.55
CA SER A 353 37.36 -36.24 -33.12
C SER A 353 37.38 -36.50 -31.61
N ALA A 354 36.25 -36.97 -31.08
CA ALA A 354 36.14 -37.41 -29.69
C ALA A 354 37.11 -38.54 -29.35
N GLU A 355 37.32 -39.48 -30.28
CA GLU A 355 38.23 -40.61 -30.08
C GLU A 355 39.69 -40.15 -30.00
N GLU A 356 40.11 -39.22 -30.86
CA GLU A 356 41.46 -38.66 -30.82
C GLU A 356 41.72 -37.87 -29.55
N LYS A 357 40.72 -37.08 -29.09
CA LYS A 357 40.78 -36.42 -27.79
C LYS A 357 40.94 -37.43 -26.65
N ASP A 358 40.07 -38.45 -26.60
CA ASP A 358 40.11 -39.45 -25.53
C ASP A 358 41.47 -40.20 -25.54
N ARG A 359 42.03 -40.50 -26.72
CA ARG A 359 43.38 -41.07 -26.87
C ARG A 359 44.49 -40.13 -26.38
N LEU A 360 44.45 -38.85 -26.78
CA LEU A 360 45.42 -37.84 -26.35
C LEU A 360 45.43 -37.70 -24.83
N LEU A 361 44.25 -37.66 -24.22
CA LEU A 361 44.12 -37.56 -22.77
C LEU A 361 44.71 -38.77 -22.05
N VAL A 362 44.47 -40.00 -22.55
CA VAL A 362 45.08 -41.22 -22.01
C VAL A 362 46.60 -41.18 -22.11
N LEU A 363 47.14 -40.74 -23.26
CA LEU A 363 48.59 -40.63 -23.44
C LEU A 363 49.20 -39.57 -22.51
N LEU A 364 48.54 -38.41 -22.36
CA LEU A 364 48.98 -37.35 -21.47
C LEU A 364 48.90 -37.77 -20.00
N SER A 365 47.82 -38.46 -19.60
CA SER A 365 47.64 -38.90 -18.22
C SER A 365 48.67 -39.95 -17.83
N GLU A 366 48.93 -40.92 -18.70
CA GLU A 366 49.97 -41.92 -18.47
C GLU A 366 51.35 -41.27 -18.41
N ALA A 367 51.66 -40.38 -19.36
CA ALA A 367 52.94 -39.69 -19.41
C ALA A 367 53.20 -38.79 -18.20
N ALA A 368 52.14 -38.24 -17.61
CA ALA A 368 52.19 -37.42 -16.42
C ALA A 368 52.06 -38.22 -15.11
N GLY A 369 51.69 -39.50 -15.16
CA GLY A 369 51.37 -40.29 -13.96
C GLY A 369 50.10 -39.84 -13.24
N ILE A 370 49.14 -39.24 -13.95
CA ILE A 370 47.87 -38.74 -13.40
C ILE A 370 46.75 -39.74 -13.70
N ILE A 371 45.86 -39.96 -12.73
CA ILE A 371 44.67 -40.80 -12.90
C ILE A 371 43.52 -39.92 -13.41
N LEU A 372 42.95 -40.30 -14.57
CA LEU A 372 41.80 -39.62 -15.22
C LEU A 372 40.45 -39.87 -14.54
#